data_AF-A0AA40DRJ0-F1
#
_entry.id   AF-A0AA40DRJ0-F1
#
_cell.length_a   1.000
_cell.length_b   1.000
_cell.length_c   1.000
_cell.angle_alpha   90.00
_cell.angle_beta   90.00
_cell.angle_gamma   90.00
#
_symmetry.space_group_name_H-M   'P 1'
#
loop_
_entity.id
_entity.type
_entity.pdbx_description
1 polymer ?
#
loop_
_entity_poly.entity_id
_entity_poly.type
_entity_poly.pdbx_seq_one_letter_code
_entity_poly.pdbx_strand_id
1 'polypeptide(L)'
;MADITTAAQSTIAAYAAAVAKGSDATAPISEVVSAMAKFYLPAWTSFTLGMSFAFKDDESTQEGIHDELTRLQSMGLGTDIHLENARVEPISDLSAACWLTWILKPKDEAPWRFTIVYGFRIAPDRPDGLVGGWEWVNSDQEYAQLLARNPRLFS
;
A
#
# COMPACT_ATOMS: atom_id res chain seq x y z
N MET A 1 3.81 2.09 26.54
CA MET A 1 3.75 2.54 25.12
C MET A 1 4.31 1.39 24.30
N ALA A 2 3.63 0.95 23.24
CA ALA A 2 4.19 -0.08 22.37
C ALA A 2 5.44 0.48 21.69
N ASP A 3 6.49 -0.33 21.55
CA ASP A 3 7.67 0.04 20.76
C ASP A 3 7.24 0.34 19.30
N ILE A 4 7.62 1.51 18.79
CA ILE A 4 7.24 1.98 17.45
C ILE A 4 7.65 0.99 16.36
N THR A 5 8.78 0.30 16.52
CA THR A 5 9.27 -0.69 15.58
C THR A 5 8.35 -1.91 15.56
N THR A 6 8.04 -2.45 16.74
CA THR A 6 7.12 -3.58 16.91
C THR A 6 5.72 -3.24 16.38
N ALA A 7 5.21 -2.03 16.67
CA ALA A 7 3.91 -1.58 16.18
C ALA A 7 3.88 -1.49 14.65
N ALA A 8 4.88 -0.85 14.04
CA ALA A 8 5.00 -0.77 12.59
C ALA A 8 5.11 -2.15 11.94
N GLN A 9 5.95 -3.06 12.49
CA GLN A 9 6.10 -4.43 11.98
C GLN A 9 4.79 -5.22 12.03
N SER A 10 4.01 -5.07 13.11
CA SER A 10 2.69 -5.70 13.22
C SER A 10 1.72 -5.18 12.16
N THR A 11 1.68 -3.86 11.95
CA THR A 11 0.89 -3.22 10.90
C THR A 11 1.32 -3.67 9.50
N ILE A 12 2.63 -3.79 9.24
CA ILE A 12 3.16 -4.30 7.96
C ILE A 12 2.66 -5.73 7.70
N ALA A 13 2.77 -6.62 8.67
CA ALA A 13 2.35 -8.01 8.52
C ALA A 13 0.84 -8.12 8.23
N ALA A 14 0.02 -7.36 8.96
CA ALA A 14 -1.42 -7.34 8.76
C ALA A 14 -1.83 -6.70 7.42
N TYR A 15 -1.16 -5.62 7.02
CA TYR A 15 -1.39 -4.97 5.72
C TYR A 15 -0.99 -5.88 4.57
N ALA A 16 0.16 -6.56 4.66
CA ALA A 16 0.60 -7.54 3.65
C ALA A 16 -0.40 -8.69 3.50
N ALA A 17 -0.99 -9.17 4.59
CA ALA A 17 -2.05 -10.18 4.53
C ALA A 17 -3.32 -9.66 3.85
N ALA A 18 -3.67 -8.38 4.04
CA ALA A 18 -4.78 -7.75 3.33
C ALA A 18 -4.50 -7.61 1.83
N VAL A 19 -3.29 -7.17 1.44
CA VAL A 19 -2.86 -7.06 0.04
C VAL A 19 -2.88 -8.43 -0.64
N ALA A 20 -2.38 -9.47 0.02
CA ALA A 20 -2.32 -10.84 -0.52
C ALA A 20 -3.72 -11.46 -0.80
N LYS A 21 -4.81 -10.86 -0.30
CA LYS A 21 -6.16 -11.26 -0.71
C LYS A 21 -6.41 -11.01 -2.21
N GLY A 22 -5.72 -10.04 -2.81
CA GLY A 22 -5.78 -9.77 -4.24
C GLY A 22 -5.22 -10.90 -5.11
N SER A 23 -4.46 -11.84 -4.53
CA SER A 23 -3.97 -13.04 -5.22
C SER A 23 -5.06 -14.08 -5.46
N ASP A 24 -6.16 -14.04 -4.72
CA ASP A 24 -7.31 -14.90 -4.97
C ASP A 24 -8.13 -14.35 -6.14
N ALA A 25 -8.04 -15.02 -7.29
CA ALA A 25 -8.78 -14.65 -8.49
C ALA A 25 -10.32 -14.69 -8.33
N THR A 26 -10.82 -15.27 -7.24
CA THR A 26 -12.25 -15.33 -6.91
C THR A 26 -12.69 -14.27 -5.90
N ALA A 27 -11.76 -13.60 -5.23
CA ALA A 27 -12.07 -12.55 -4.27
C ALA A 27 -12.59 -11.29 -5.00
N PRO A 28 -13.75 -10.72 -4.58
CA PRO A 28 -14.19 -9.44 -5.11
C PRO A 28 -13.18 -8.34 -4.82
N ILE A 29 -12.84 -7.51 -5.82
CA ILE A 29 -11.92 -6.37 -5.65
C ILE A 29 -12.36 -5.48 -4.49
N SER A 30 -13.66 -5.26 -4.32
CA SER A 30 -14.21 -4.46 -3.22
C SER A 30 -13.85 -5.01 -1.83
N GLU A 31 -13.73 -6.33 -1.67
CA GLU A 31 -13.29 -6.95 -0.41
C GLU A 31 -11.79 -6.72 -0.15
N VAL A 32 -10.98 -6.79 -1.22
CA VAL A 32 -9.54 -6.49 -1.16
C VAL A 32 -9.32 -5.02 -0.81
N VAL A 33 -10.02 -4.11 -1.51
CA VAL A 33 -10.04 -2.66 -1.24
C VAL A 33 -10.41 -2.39 0.20
N SER A 34 -11.52 -2.96 0.69
CA SER A 34 -11.99 -2.77 2.06
C SER A 34 -10.99 -3.32 3.10
N ALA A 35 -10.28 -4.39 2.78
CA ALA A 35 -9.24 -4.94 3.66
C ALA A 35 -8.00 -4.03 3.72
N MET A 36 -7.59 -3.45 2.59
CA MET A 36 -6.43 -2.57 2.50
C MET A 36 -6.70 -1.18 3.09
N ALA A 37 -7.86 -0.58 2.80
CA ALA A 37 -8.18 0.80 3.16
C ALA A 37 -8.08 1.07 4.67
N LYS A 38 -8.40 0.07 5.51
CA LYS A 38 -8.33 0.17 6.97
C LYS A 38 -6.95 0.53 7.50
N PHE A 39 -5.89 0.27 6.76
CA PHE A 39 -4.53 0.54 7.22
C PHE A 39 -4.10 2.00 7.03
N TYR A 40 -4.89 2.80 6.31
CA TYR A 40 -4.60 4.20 6.10
C TYR A 40 -5.23 5.06 7.21
N LEU A 41 -4.57 6.16 7.54
CA LEU A 41 -5.11 7.17 8.44
C LEU A 41 -5.95 8.17 7.64
N PRO A 42 -6.97 8.80 8.24
CA PRO A 42 -7.65 9.93 7.61
C PRO A 42 -6.65 11.02 7.22
N ALA A 43 -6.91 11.72 6.12
CA ALA A 43 -6.05 12.78 5.58
C ALA A 43 -4.63 12.33 5.19
N TRP A 44 -4.44 11.07 4.78
CA TRP A 44 -3.13 10.58 4.32
C TRP A 44 -2.76 11.13 2.93
N THR A 45 -1.46 11.15 2.63
CA THR A 45 -0.94 11.68 1.35
C THR A 45 -0.16 10.62 0.57
N SER A 46 -0.49 10.44 -0.70
CA SER A 46 0.32 9.67 -1.65
C SER A 46 1.25 10.59 -2.43
N PHE A 47 2.51 10.19 -2.58
CA PHE A 47 3.52 10.82 -3.41
C PHE A 47 3.92 9.87 -4.55
N THR A 48 3.89 10.38 -5.78
CA THR A 48 4.19 9.59 -6.98
C THR A 48 4.80 10.47 -8.06
N LEU A 49 6.08 10.24 -8.39
CA LEU A 49 6.84 10.87 -9.47
C LEU A 49 6.75 12.41 -9.46
N GLY A 50 6.82 13.01 -8.26
CA GLY A 50 6.71 14.46 -8.06
C GLY A 50 5.27 15.00 -7.95
N MET A 51 4.26 14.15 -8.09
CA MET A 51 2.86 14.47 -7.80
C MET A 51 2.49 14.10 -6.36
N SER A 52 1.48 14.78 -5.82
CA SER A 52 0.90 14.45 -4.51
C SER A 52 -0.62 14.40 -4.56
N PHE A 53 -1.21 13.39 -3.93
CA PHE A 53 -2.65 13.21 -3.81
C PHE A 53 -3.00 13.09 -2.33
N ALA A 54 -3.94 13.91 -1.85
CA ALA A 54 -4.42 13.85 -0.48
C ALA A 54 -5.78 13.16 -0.43
N PHE A 55 -5.89 12.16 0.43
CA PHE A 55 -7.09 11.35 0.64
C PHE A 55 -7.71 11.73 1.97
N LYS A 56 -8.91 12.29 1.94
CA LYS A 56 -9.50 13.00 3.08
C LYS A 56 -10.10 12.05 4.10
N ASP A 57 -10.58 10.90 3.63
CA ASP A 57 -11.46 10.00 4.37
C ASP A 57 -11.36 8.57 3.81
N ASP A 58 -12.12 7.66 4.44
CA ASP A 58 -12.20 6.26 4.07
C ASP A 58 -12.76 6.06 2.66
N GLU A 59 -13.68 6.92 2.21
CA GLU A 59 -14.31 6.84 0.89
C GLU A 59 -13.28 7.12 -0.20
N SER A 60 -12.62 8.29 -0.15
CA SER A 60 -11.56 8.64 -1.11
C SER A 60 -10.40 7.65 -1.08
N THR A 61 -10.07 7.08 0.09
CA THR A 61 -9.06 6.02 0.21
C THR A 61 -9.48 4.75 -0.52
N GLN A 62 -10.73 4.30 -0.35
CA GLN A 62 -11.25 3.12 -1.04
C GLN A 62 -11.30 3.33 -2.55
N GLU A 63 -11.75 4.50 -3.01
CA GLU A 63 -11.74 4.87 -4.43
C GLU A 63 -10.32 4.81 -5.01
N GLY A 64 -9.33 5.43 -4.35
CA GLY A 64 -7.94 5.43 -4.82
C GLY A 64 -7.33 4.02 -4.92
N ILE A 65 -7.59 3.16 -3.93
CA ILE A 65 -7.13 1.77 -3.96
C ILE A 65 -7.85 0.97 -5.05
N HIS A 66 -9.16 1.17 -5.19
CA HIS A 66 -9.96 0.53 -6.23
C HIS A 66 -9.44 0.88 -7.63
N ASP A 67 -9.15 2.15 -7.88
CA ASP A 67 -8.63 2.64 -9.15
C ASP A 67 -7.27 2.04 -9.47
N GLU A 68 -6.38 1.93 -8.47
CA GLU A 68 -5.07 1.30 -8.64
C GLU A 68 -5.19 -0.19 -9.00
N LEU A 69 -5.96 -0.96 -8.24
CA LEU A 69 -6.16 -2.40 -8.51
C LEU A 69 -6.82 -2.63 -9.87
N THR A 70 -7.83 -1.82 -10.22
CA THR A 70 -8.49 -1.86 -11.53
C THR A 70 -7.51 -1.54 -12.66
N ARG A 71 -6.60 -0.58 -12.45
CA ARG A 71 -5.56 -0.23 -13.43
C ARG A 71 -4.59 -1.39 -13.63
N LEU A 72 -4.11 -2.02 -12.56
CA LEU A 72 -3.22 -3.18 -12.66
C LEU A 72 -3.88 -4.33 -13.45
N GLN A 73 -5.18 -4.58 -13.21
CA GLN A 73 -5.94 -5.57 -13.96
C GLN A 73 -6.11 -5.20 -15.45
N SER A 74 -6.44 -3.94 -15.76
CA SER A 74 -6.65 -3.51 -17.15
C SER A 74 -5.36 -3.53 -17.98
N MET A 75 -4.20 -3.43 -17.32
CA MET A 75 -2.88 -3.61 -17.92
C MET A 75 -2.47 -5.09 -18.07
N GLY A 76 -3.29 -6.05 -17.62
CA GLY A 76 -2.99 -7.48 -17.67
C GLY A 76 -2.02 -7.96 -16.58
N LEU A 77 -1.69 -7.11 -15.60
CA LEU A 77 -0.73 -7.43 -14.55
C LEU A 77 -1.35 -8.20 -13.39
N GLY A 78 -2.67 -8.07 -13.21
CA GLY A 78 -3.40 -8.69 -12.11
C GLY A 78 -3.08 -8.05 -10.76
N THR A 79 -3.50 -8.73 -9.69
CA THR A 79 -3.43 -8.23 -8.31
C THR A 79 -2.73 -9.21 -7.36
N ASP A 80 -2.00 -10.18 -7.92
CA ASP A 80 -1.20 -11.13 -7.15
C ASP A 80 0.07 -10.44 -6.61
N ILE A 81 -0.08 -9.76 -5.48
CA ILE A 81 0.95 -8.94 -4.85
C ILE A 81 1.28 -9.52 -3.47
N HIS A 82 2.57 -9.72 -3.21
CA HIS A 82 3.03 -10.20 -1.91
C HIS A 82 4.16 -9.35 -1.36
N LEU A 83 4.20 -9.24 -0.03
CA LEU A 83 5.34 -8.67 0.66
C LEU A 83 6.49 -9.66 0.59
N GLU A 84 7.64 -9.20 0.14
CA GLU A 84 8.85 -10.00 0.05
C GLU A 84 9.87 -9.62 1.12
N ASN A 85 10.01 -8.32 1.40
CA ASN A 85 10.89 -7.82 2.45
C ASN A 85 10.33 -6.53 3.03
N ALA A 86 10.66 -6.26 4.29
CA ALA A 86 10.33 -5.00 4.94
C ALA A 86 11.47 -4.51 5.83
N ARG A 87 11.65 -3.19 5.87
CA ARG A 87 12.55 -2.49 6.79
C ARG A 87 11.80 -1.34 7.45
N VAL A 88 11.97 -1.21 8.76
CA VAL A 88 11.42 -0.11 9.55
C VAL A 88 12.57 0.75 10.06
N GLU A 89 12.48 2.06 9.85
CA GLU A 89 13.37 3.05 10.48
C GLU A 89 12.52 3.97 11.37
N PRO A 90 12.65 3.87 12.70
CA PRO A 90 12.00 4.79 13.62
C PRO A 90 12.40 6.23 13.35
N ILE A 91 11.43 7.13 13.35
CA ILE A 91 11.62 8.58 13.26
C ILE A 91 11.44 9.22 14.64
N SER A 92 10.43 8.76 15.38
CA SER A 92 10.12 9.19 16.74
C SER A 92 9.38 8.07 17.48
N ASP A 93 9.03 8.29 18.75
CA ASP A 93 8.19 7.37 19.52
C ASP A 93 6.79 7.18 18.92
N LEU A 94 6.37 8.05 18.00
CA LEU A 94 5.04 8.03 17.39
C LEU A 94 5.05 7.77 15.89
N SER A 95 6.22 7.68 15.25
CA SER A 95 6.29 7.54 13.79
C SER A 95 7.53 6.79 13.31
N ALA A 96 7.39 6.09 12.19
CA ALA A 96 8.47 5.40 11.51
C ALA A 96 8.30 5.48 9.99
N ALA A 97 9.40 5.44 9.25
CA ALA A 97 9.37 5.15 7.83
C ALA A 97 9.52 3.63 7.62
N CYS A 98 8.73 3.08 6.70
CA CYS A 98 8.63 1.66 6.44
C CYS A 98 8.87 1.40 4.95
N TRP A 99 9.96 0.76 4.60
CA TRP A 99 10.27 0.34 3.23
C TRP A 99 9.72 -1.06 3.04
N LEU A 100 8.67 -1.19 2.24
CA LEU A 100 8.06 -2.48 1.92
C LEU A 100 8.39 -2.80 0.48
N THR A 101 9.18 -3.86 0.29
CA THR A 101 9.46 -4.42 -1.02
C THR A 101 8.41 -5.46 -1.35
N TRP A 102 7.65 -5.19 -2.40
CA TRP A 102 6.59 -6.03 -2.92
C TRP A 102 7.06 -6.80 -4.14
N ILE A 103 6.47 -7.97 -4.37
CA ILE A 103 6.54 -8.69 -5.62
C ILE A 103 5.14 -8.78 -6.23
N LEU A 104 4.97 -8.26 -7.44
CA LEU A 104 3.78 -8.47 -8.26
C LEU A 104 4.06 -9.63 -9.21
N LYS A 105 3.10 -10.55 -9.33
CA LYS A 105 3.18 -11.75 -10.16
C LYS A 105 2.10 -11.71 -11.25
N PRO A 106 2.40 -11.11 -12.42
CA PRO A 106 1.52 -11.22 -13.57
C PRO A 106 1.39 -12.66 -14.03
N LYS A 107 0.27 -12.96 -14.69
CA LYS A 107 0.00 -14.30 -15.23
C LYS A 107 0.95 -14.67 -16.37
N ASP A 108 1.21 -13.72 -17.27
CA ASP A 108 1.88 -13.95 -18.54
C ASP A 108 3.25 -13.21 -18.65
N GLU A 109 3.73 -12.62 -17.55
CA GLU A 109 5.01 -11.91 -17.49
C GLU A 109 5.87 -12.34 -16.30
N ALA A 110 7.17 -12.02 -16.35
CA ALA A 110 8.07 -12.27 -15.23
C ALA A 110 7.65 -11.43 -14.01
N PRO A 111 7.63 -12.01 -12.79
CA PRO A 111 7.41 -11.24 -11.57
C PRO A 111 8.42 -10.11 -11.45
N TRP A 112 8.00 -8.99 -10.88
CA TRP A 112 8.95 -7.93 -10.56
C TRP A 112 8.71 -7.32 -9.20
N ARG A 113 9.77 -6.67 -8.74
CA ARG A 113 9.92 -6.19 -7.38
C ARG A 113 9.96 -4.68 -7.38
N PHE A 114 9.19 -4.06 -6.51
CA PHE A 114 9.23 -2.62 -6.30
C PHE A 114 9.14 -2.31 -4.81
N THR A 115 9.70 -1.18 -4.39
CA THR A 115 9.61 -0.73 -3.01
C THR A 115 8.71 0.47 -2.91
N ILE A 116 7.76 0.42 -1.98
CA ILE A 116 6.96 1.57 -1.58
C ILE A 116 7.41 1.95 -0.16
N VAL A 117 7.57 3.25 0.08
CA VAL A 117 7.89 3.77 1.41
C VAL A 117 6.62 4.28 2.05
N TYR A 118 6.28 3.77 3.23
CA TYR A 118 5.11 4.17 4.00
C TYR A 118 5.54 4.93 5.25
N GLY A 119 4.85 6.02 5.56
CA GLY A 119 4.92 6.68 6.85
C GLY A 119 3.95 6.04 7.82
N PHE A 120 4.46 5.31 8.82
CA PHE A 120 3.65 4.80 9.91
C PHE A 120 3.49 5.85 11.01
N ARG A 121 2.27 5.98 11.54
CA ARG A 121 2.00 6.78 12.74
C ARG A 121 1.12 6.01 13.73
N ILE A 122 1.50 6.08 15.01
CA ILE A 122 0.69 5.61 16.13
C ILE A 122 -0.59 6.46 16.22
N ALA A 123 -1.73 5.79 16.29
CA ALA A 123 -3.05 6.40 16.42
C ALA A 123 -3.91 5.51 17.33
N PRO A 124 -3.82 5.69 18.66
CA PRO A 124 -4.41 4.76 19.63
C PRO A 124 -5.93 4.84 19.73
N ASP A 125 -6.54 5.95 19.31
CA ASP A 125 -7.97 6.19 19.41
C ASP A 125 -8.75 5.73 18.16
N ARG A 126 -8.13 4.88 17.33
CA ARG A 126 -8.78 4.36 16.12
C ARG A 126 -9.93 3.40 16.47
N PRO A 127 -11.09 3.51 15.82
CA PRO A 127 -12.26 2.68 16.11
C PRO A 127 -12.11 1.22 15.65
N ASP A 128 -11.15 0.93 14.78
CA ASP A 128 -10.87 -0.41 14.22
C ASP A 128 -9.93 -1.26 15.09
N GLY A 129 -9.46 -0.71 16.22
CA GLY A 129 -8.55 -1.40 17.15
C GLY A 129 -7.12 -1.53 16.64
N LEU A 130 -6.77 -0.91 15.50
CA LEU A 130 -5.38 -0.83 15.04
C LEU A 130 -4.59 0.17 15.88
N VAL A 131 -3.33 -0.14 16.16
CA VAL A 131 -2.43 0.71 16.97
C VAL A 131 -1.99 1.97 16.20
N GLY A 132 -2.10 1.95 14.87
CA GLY A 132 -1.67 3.01 13.98
C GLY A 132 -1.96 2.69 12.52
N GLY A 133 -1.50 3.54 11.62
CA GLY A 133 -1.69 3.36 10.18
C GLY A 133 -0.76 4.20 9.33
N TRP A 134 -0.97 4.15 8.02
CA TRP A 134 -0.22 4.89 7.01
C TRP A 134 -0.72 6.33 6.94
N GLU A 135 0.14 7.29 7.27
CA GLU A 135 -0.11 8.73 7.13
C GLU A 135 0.37 9.29 5.78
N TRP A 136 1.33 8.62 5.15
CA TRP A 136 1.76 8.93 3.80
C TRP A 136 2.39 7.73 3.11
N VAL A 137 2.47 7.79 1.78
CA VAL A 137 3.08 6.77 0.93
C VAL A 137 3.91 7.43 -0.16
N ASN A 138 5.08 6.87 -0.49
CA ASN A 138 5.82 7.20 -1.70
C ASN A 138 5.93 5.93 -2.57
N SER A 139 5.32 5.99 -3.75
CA SER A 139 5.24 4.89 -4.73
C SER A 139 6.11 5.11 -5.98
N ASP A 140 7.14 5.95 -5.89
CA ASP A 140 7.95 6.34 -7.05
C ASP A 140 8.56 5.14 -7.78
N GLN A 141 9.08 4.15 -7.03
CA GLN A 141 9.70 2.97 -7.66
C GLN A 141 8.69 2.05 -8.35
N GLU A 142 7.47 1.96 -7.81
CA GLU A 142 6.37 1.21 -8.43
C GLU A 142 6.02 1.86 -9.77
N TYR A 143 5.71 3.16 -9.74
CA TYR A 143 5.26 3.87 -10.93
C TYR A 143 6.36 4.06 -11.97
N ALA A 144 7.62 4.23 -11.56
CA ALA A 144 8.74 4.21 -12.50
C ALA A 144 8.83 2.86 -13.25
N GLN A 145 8.56 1.75 -12.56
CA GLN A 145 8.55 0.42 -13.16
C GLN A 145 7.31 0.14 -14.01
N LEU A 146 6.14 0.67 -13.62
CA LEU A 146 4.94 0.62 -14.44
C LEU A 146 5.14 1.42 -15.73
N LEU A 147 5.69 2.64 -15.66
CA LEU A 147 5.99 3.46 -16.84
C LEU A 147 6.99 2.81 -17.78
N ALA A 148 8.02 2.14 -17.25
CA ALA A 148 9.01 1.45 -18.08
C ALA A 148 8.37 0.32 -18.92
N ARG A 149 7.27 -0.27 -18.46
CA ARG A 149 6.53 -1.34 -19.14
C ARG A 149 5.38 -0.83 -19.98
N ASN A 150 4.69 0.19 -19.49
CA ASN A 150 3.59 0.85 -20.15
C ASN A 150 3.82 2.38 -20.17
N PRO A 151 4.55 2.90 -21.17
CA PRO A 151 4.85 4.33 -21.27
C PRO A 151 3.61 5.23 -21.42
N ARG A 152 2.43 4.65 -21.67
CA ARG A 152 1.15 5.35 -21.83
C ARG A 152 0.31 5.36 -20.55
N LEU A 153 0.90 5.03 -19.39
CA LEU A 153 0.19 4.92 -18.11
C LEU A 153 -0.61 6.17 -17.73
N PHE A 154 -0.14 7.36 -18.14
CA PHE A 154 -0.76 8.65 -17.82
C PHE A 154 -1.38 9.37 -19.02
N SER A 155 -1.47 8.73 -20.18
CA SER A 155 -1.93 9.33 -21.44
C SER A 155 -3.29 8.82 -21.88
#